data_AF-A0A7J7Z086-F1
#
_entry.id   AF-A0A7J7Z086-F1
#
_cell.length_a   1.000
_cell.length_b   1.000
_cell.length_c   1.000
_cell.angle_alpha   90.00
_cell.angle_beta   90.00
_cell.angle_gamma   90.00
#
_symmetry.space_group_name_H-M   'P 1'
#
loop_
_entity.id
_entity.type
_entity.pdbx_description
1 polymer ?
#
loop_
_entity_poly.entity_id
_entity_poly.type
_entity_poly.pdbx_seq_one_letter_code
_entity_poly.pdbx_strand_id
1 'polypeptide(L)'
;MASSTSVPLGFHYETKYVVLSYLRHLSQEKLQEHHLSSLQGVQQDVASQSLDQEVLLKVKTEIEEELRFLDKEISEAFTNIGFDQHMSPVFSPATPVEDCLAHLGERVSQELKEPLHQALQVLLSQPVTYQTYRECTLETTVHASGWNKVLTKLSLLL
;
A
#
# COMPACT_ATOMS: atom_id res chain seq x y z
N MET A 1 -16.49 37.59 3.09
CA MET A 1 -16.23 36.88 4.36
C MET A 1 -15.09 35.91 4.12
N ALA A 2 -13.95 36.06 4.79
CA ALA A 2 -12.87 35.09 4.69
C ALA A 2 -13.26 33.88 5.52
N SER A 3 -13.50 32.74 4.86
CA SER A 3 -13.79 31.48 5.54
C SER A 3 -12.49 31.01 6.20
N SER A 4 -12.36 31.20 7.50
CA SER A 4 -11.25 30.64 8.28
C SER A 4 -11.41 29.12 8.31
N THR A 5 -10.66 28.41 7.48
CA THR A 5 -10.63 26.94 7.51
C THR A 5 -9.81 26.51 8.72
N SER A 6 -10.48 26.26 9.86
CA SER A 6 -9.84 25.61 11.00
C SER A 6 -9.50 24.17 10.61
N VAL A 7 -8.27 23.75 10.89
CA VAL A 7 -7.83 22.37 10.69
C VAL A 7 -8.68 21.44 11.57
N PRO A 8 -9.18 20.29 11.05
CA PRO A 8 -9.93 19.34 11.85
C PRO A 8 -9.15 18.86 13.08
N LEU A 9 -9.85 18.62 14.20
CA LEU A 9 -9.24 18.19 15.46
C LEU A 9 -8.35 16.94 15.32
N GLY A 10 -8.78 16.00 14.47
CA GLY A 10 -8.08 14.73 14.21
C GLY A 10 -6.86 14.84 13.30
N PHE A 11 -6.69 15.95 12.58
CA PHE A 11 -5.72 16.04 11.49
C PHE A 11 -4.28 15.79 11.95
N HIS A 12 -3.93 16.23 13.16
CA HIS A 12 -2.62 15.98 13.75
C HIS A 12 -2.35 14.47 13.90
N TYR A 13 -3.29 13.74 14.50
CA TYR A 13 -3.16 12.30 14.75
C TYR A 13 -3.15 11.51 13.45
N GLU A 14 -4.04 11.84 12.53
CA GLU A 14 -4.13 11.24 11.19
C GLU A 14 -2.82 11.41 10.43
N THR A 15 -2.30 12.65 10.38
CA THR A 15 -1.06 12.94 9.66
C THR A 15 0.14 12.25 10.30
N LYS A 16 0.27 12.31 11.64
CA LYS A 16 1.37 11.65 12.36
C LYS A 16 1.32 10.13 12.14
N TYR A 17 0.14 9.52 12.18
CA TYR A 17 -0.04 8.09 11.90
C TYR A 17 0.38 7.71 10.49
N VAL A 18 -0.07 8.45 9.47
CA VAL A 18 0.25 8.18 8.07
C VAL A 18 1.76 8.28 7.84
N VAL A 19 2.41 9.33 8.34
CA VAL A 19 3.86 9.52 8.20
C VAL A 19 4.64 8.40 8.88
N LEU A 20 4.31 8.08 10.14
CA LEU A 20 4.99 7.01 10.88
C LEU A 20 4.77 5.63 10.24
N SER A 21 3.56 5.36 9.75
CA SER A 21 3.25 4.10 9.06
C SER A 21 4.01 3.97 7.74
N TYR A 22 4.13 5.06 6.98
CA TYR A 22 4.95 5.10 5.76
C TYR A 22 6.43 4.89 6.05
N LEU A 23 6.99 5.57 7.06
CA LEU A 23 8.38 5.40 7.47
C LEU A 23 8.66 3.99 7.98
N ARG A 24 7.72 3.38 8.71
CA ARG A 24 7.80 1.98 9.14
C ARG A 24 7.94 1.04 7.94
N HIS A 25 7.12 1.25 6.91
CA HIS A 25 7.17 0.44 5.71
C HIS A 25 8.51 0.57 4.97
N LEU A 26 8.97 1.80 4.74
CA LEU A 26 10.29 2.05 4.13
C LEU A 26 11.45 1.44 4.94
N SER A 27 11.37 1.52 6.27
CA SER A 27 12.39 0.92 7.15
C SER A 27 12.43 -0.61 7.02
N GLN A 28 11.27 -1.26 6.87
CA GLN A 28 11.18 -2.71 6.66
C GLN A 28 11.73 -3.12 5.28
N GLU A 29 11.37 -2.40 4.21
CA GLU A 29 11.87 -2.66 2.86
C GLU A 29 13.40 -2.58 2.82
N LYS A 30 13.99 -1.51 3.37
CA LYS A 30 15.45 -1.36 3.45
C LYS A 30 16.12 -2.50 4.22
N LEU A 31 15.53 -2.95 5.33
CA LEU A 31 16.09 -4.04 6.13
C LEU A 31 16.09 -5.35 5.34
N GLN A 32 15.02 -5.60 4.58
CA GLN A 32 14.92 -6.75 3.69
C GLN A 32 15.93 -6.67 2.54
N GLU A 33 16.11 -5.51 1.90
CA GLU A 33 17.10 -5.30 0.85
C GLU A 33 18.54 -5.52 1.34
N HIS A 34 18.88 -5.02 2.53
CA HIS A 34 20.19 -5.27 3.16
C HIS A 34 20.42 -6.75 3.44
N HIS A 35 19.39 -7.48 3.90
CA HIS A 35 19.49 -8.92 4.14
C HIS A 35 19.72 -9.71 2.84
N LEU A 36 19.06 -9.30 1.74
CA LEU A 36 19.25 -9.91 0.42
C LEU A 36 20.62 -9.58 -0.19
N SER A 37 21.11 -8.35 0.00
CA SER A 37 22.42 -7.89 -0.49
C SER A 37 23.58 -8.59 0.23
N SER A 38 23.43 -8.83 1.54
CA SER A 38 24.40 -9.61 2.33
C SER A 38 24.49 -11.07 1.88
N LEU A 39 23.40 -11.66 1.40
CA LEU A 39 23.37 -13.04 0.87
C LEU A 39 24.02 -13.17 -0.52
N GLN A 40 24.05 -12.09 -1.31
CA GLN A 40 24.60 -12.09 -2.68
C GLN A 40 26.10 -11.80 -2.78
N GLY A 41 26.80 -11.64 -1.66
CA GLY A 41 28.28 -11.63 -1.63
C GLY A 41 28.92 -10.38 -2.23
N VAL A 42 28.21 -9.25 -2.28
CA VAL A 42 28.83 -7.95 -2.63
C VAL A 42 29.72 -7.53 -1.46
N GLN A 43 31.04 -7.67 -1.62
CA GLN A 43 32.04 -7.17 -0.66
C GLN A 43 32.01 -5.64 -0.61
N GLN A 44 31.08 -5.08 0.17
CA GLN A 44 31.17 -3.73 0.67
C GLN A 44 31.76 -3.77 2.08
N ASP A 45 32.51 -2.74 2.45
CA ASP A 45 33.26 -2.66 3.71
C ASP A 45 32.39 -3.04 4.92
N VAL A 46 32.80 -4.10 5.62
CA VAL A 46 32.03 -4.79 6.67
C VAL A 46 31.69 -3.86 7.84
N ALA A 47 32.59 -2.91 8.15
CA ALA A 47 32.38 -1.93 9.21
C ALA A 47 31.30 -0.89 8.84
N SER A 48 31.27 -0.49 7.58
CA SER A 48 30.26 0.43 7.05
C SER A 48 28.87 -0.23 6.99
N GLN A 49 28.80 -1.50 6.60
CA GLN A 49 27.54 -2.27 6.60
C GLN A 49 26.96 -2.48 8.00
N SER A 50 27.79 -2.77 9.02
CA SER A 50 27.31 -2.96 10.39
C SER A 50 26.76 -1.68 11.01
N LEU A 51 27.39 -0.53 10.72
CA LEU A 51 26.93 0.76 11.22
C LEU A 51 25.58 1.16 10.61
N ASP A 52 25.42 0.96 9.30
CA ASP A 52 24.15 1.23 8.60
C ASP A 52 23.01 0.34 9.13
N GLN A 53 23.31 -0.93 9.45
CA GLN A 53 22.33 -1.84 10.05
C GLN A 53 21.90 -1.40 11.45
N GLU A 54 22.84 -0.98 12.30
CA GLU A 54 22.54 -0.46 13.64
C GLU A 54 21.67 0.79 13.58
N VAL A 55 22.00 1.72 12.68
CA VAL A 55 21.19 2.94 12.45
C VAL A 55 19.78 2.58 11.99
N LEU A 56 19.63 1.64 11.05
CA LEU A 56 18.33 1.23 10.56
C LEU A 56 17.47 0.55 11.65
N LEU A 57 18.08 -0.28 12.49
CA LEU A 57 17.40 -0.90 13.64
C LEU A 57 16.97 0.14 14.68
N LYS A 58 17.81 1.15 14.93
CA LYS A 58 17.48 2.26 15.82
C LYS A 58 16.29 3.06 15.29
N VAL A 59 16.33 3.46 14.01
CA VAL A 59 15.22 4.17 13.35
C VAL A 59 13.93 3.35 13.41
N LYS A 60 13.98 2.04 13.15
CA LYS A 60 12.82 1.15 13.29
C LYS A 60 12.25 1.21 14.71
N THR A 61 13.11 1.14 15.72
CA THR A 61 12.71 1.13 17.13
C THR A 61 12.04 2.44 17.52
N GLU A 62 12.63 3.58 17.11
CA GLU A 62 12.07 4.91 17.34
C GLU A 62 10.68 5.07 16.67
N ILE A 63 10.50 4.57 15.44
CA ILE A 63 9.20 4.59 14.75
C ILE A 63 8.15 3.76 15.51
N GLU A 64 8.51 2.57 15.99
CA GLU A 64 7.60 1.71 16.75
C GLU A 64 7.22 2.34 18.11
N GLU A 65 8.16 3.03 18.75
CA GLU A 65 7.91 3.79 19.98
C GLU A 65 6.98 4.98 19.74
N GLU A 66 7.23 5.78 18.72
CA GLU A 66 6.35 6.90 18.35
C GLU A 66 4.95 6.45 17.96
N LEU A 67 4.80 5.31 17.27
CA LEU A 67 3.50 4.72 16.97
C LEU A 67 2.76 4.29 18.25
N ARG A 68 3.46 3.68 19.22
CA ARG A 68 2.88 3.32 20.52
C ARG A 68 2.47 4.55 21.32
N PHE A 69 3.28 5.61 21.29
CA PHE A 69 2.95 6.87 21.97
C PHE A 69 1.72 7.51 21.32
N LEU A 70 1.66 7.54 19.99
CA LEU A 70 0.51 8.05 19.25
C LEU A 70 -0.79 7.31 19.57
N ASP A 71 -0.77 5.99 19.69
CA ASP A 71 -1.93 5.19 20.08
C ASP A 71 -2.48 5.60 21.47
N LYS A 72 -1.57 5.88 22.40
CA LYS A 72 -1.92 6.42 23.72
C LYS A 72 -2.49 7.84 23.61
N GLU A 73 -1.86 8.72 22.83
CA GLU A 73 -2.37 10.09 22.60
C GLU A 73 -3.78 10.08 22.01
N ILE A 74 -4.06 9.21 21.04
CA ILE A 74 -5.38 9.06 20.41
C ILE A 74 -6.42 8.56 21.42
N SER A 75 -6.05 7.56 22.23
CA SER A 75 -6.92 7.03 23.27
C SER A 75 -7.33 8.10 24.30
N GLU A 76 -6.40 8.99 24.65
CA GLU A 76 -6.66 10.13 25.55
C GLU A 76 -7.42 11.27 24.84
N ALA A 77 -7.29 11.41 23.52
CA ALA A 77 -7.95 12.47 22.76
C ALA A 77 -9.47 12.30 22.69
N PHE A 78 -9.98 11.07 22.74
CA PHE A 78 -11.43 10.83 22.78
C PHE A 78 -12.09 11.47 24.00
N THR A 79 -11.50 11.29 25.18
CA THR A 79 -12.04 11.83 26.43
C THR A 79 -11.78 13.34 26.59
N ASN A 80 -10.63 13.83 26.11
CA ASN A 80 -10.22 15.22 26.31
C ASN A 80 -10.83 16.19 25.28
N ILE A 81 -10.93 15.79 24.03
CA ILE A 81 -11.30 16.67 22.91
C ILE A 81 -12.38 16.06 21.99
N GLY A 82 -12.88 14.86 22.29
CA GLY A 82 -13.93 14.21 21.51
C GLY A 82 -13.47 13.63 20.18
N PHE A 83 -12.16 13.43 19.98
CA PHE A 83 -11.65 12.79 18.77
C PHE A 83 -11.89 11.28 18.82
N ASP A 84 -12.73 10.78 17.93
CA ASP A 84 -13.00 9.35 17.76
C ASP A 84 -12.29 8.81 16.52
N GLN A 85 -11.26 7.97 16.72
CA GLN A 85 -10.54 7.32 15.64
C GLN A 85 -11.43 6.41 14.78
N HIS A 86 -12.53 5.86 15.32
CA HIS A 86 -13.44 5.00 14.56
C HIS A 86 -14.27 5.76 13.54
N MET A 87 -14.35 7.09 13.67
CA MET A 87 -14.99 7.99 12.71
C MET A 87 -13.99 8.55 11.69
N SER A 88 -12.68 8.36 11.91
CA SER A 88 -11.65 8.86 11.01
C SER A 88 -11.47 7.93 9.81
N PRO A 89 -11.43 8.45 8.57
CA PRO A 89 -11.20 7.63 7.38
C PRO A 89 -9.78 7.06 7.32
N VAL A 90 -8.83 7.60 8.10
CA VAL A 90 -7.44 7.11 8.15
C VAL A 90 -7.35 5.85 9.01
N PHE A 91 -8.01 5.85 10.17
CA PHE A 91 -7.97 4.73 11.12
C PHE A 91 -9.08 3.71 10.87
N SER A 92 -10.21 4.16 10.32
CA SER A 92 -11.41 3.38 10.07
C SER A 92 -11.98 3.77 8.69
N PRO A 93 -11.33 3.35 7.60
CA PRO A 93 -11.81 3.65 6.25
C PRO A 93 -13.24 3.13 6.09
N ALA A 94 -14.14 4.02 5.62
CA ALA A 94 -15.57 3.73 5.53
C ALA A 94 -15.91 2.54 4.61
N THR A 95 -15.00 2.22 3.69
CA THR A 95 -15.09 1.10 2.77
C THR A 95 -13.80 0.30 2.87
N PRO A 96 -13.87 -1.00 3.22
CA PRO A 96 -12.76 -1.93 3.08
C PRO A 96 -12.09 -1.79 1.70
N VAL A 97 -10.78 -2.04 1.64
CA VAL A 97 -10.03 -1.97 0.38
C VAL A 97 -10.59 -2.96 -0.64
N GLU A 98 -11.07 -4.10 -0.17
CA GLU A 98 -11.73 -5.15 -0.94
C GLU A 98 -12.98 -4.64 -1.64
N ASP A 99 -13.83 -3.87 -0.95
CA ASP A 99 -15.04 -3.30 -1.54
C ASP A 99 -14.68 -2.23 -2.59
N CYS A 100 -13.62 -1.46 -2.34
CA CYS A 100 -13.09 -0.52 -3.34
C CYS A 100 -12.58 -1.26 -4.57
N LEU A 101 -11.81 -2.33 -4.38
CA LEU A 101 -11.28 -3.16 -5.47
C LEU A 101 -12.40 -3.86 -6.24
N ALA A 102 -13.45 -4.33 -5.57
CA ALA A 102 -14.62 -4.92 -6.22
C ALA A 102 -15.34 -3.89 -7.10
N HIS A 103 -15.56 -2.67 -6.59
CA HIS A 103 -16.20 -1.61 -7.37
C HIS A 103 -15.34 -1.18 -8.57
N LEU A 104 -14.02 -1.03 -8.36
CA LEU A 104 -13.08 -0.72 -9.44
C LEU A 104 -13.00 -1.86 -10.46
N GLY A 105 -13.01 -3.12 -10.01
CA GLY A 105 -13.00 -4.31 -10.84
C GLY A 105 -14.25 -4.43 -11.71
N GLU A 106 -15.44 -4.18 -11.15
CA GLU A 106 -16.70 -4.13 -11.90
C GLU A 106 -16.66 -3.01 -12.95
N ARG A 107 -16.16 -1.83 -12.59
CA ARG A 107 -16.03 -0.74 -13.57
C ARG A 107 -15.09 -1.13 -14.72
N VAL A 108 -13.93 -1.73 -14.40
CA VAL A 108 -12.96 -2.21 -15.40
C VAL A 108 -13.54 -3.33 -16.26
N SER A 109 -14.35 -4.23 -15.69
CA SER A 109 -15.01 -5.32 -16.43
C SER A 109 -15.99 -4.79 -17.47
N GLN A 110 -16.70 -3.70 -17.15
CA GLN A 110 -17.60 -3.03 -18.09
C GLN A 110 -16.84 -2.19 -19.13
N GLU A 111 -15.83 -1.43 -18.71
CA GLU A 111 -15.04 -0.57 -19.62
C GLU A 111 -14.20 -1.38 -20.62
N LEU A 112 -13.67 -2.53 -20.21
CA LEU A 112 -12.79 -3.39 -21.02
C LEU A 112 -13.47 -4.72 -21.39
N LYS A 113 -14.80 -4.70 -21.52
CA LYS A 113 -15.61 -5.91 -21.68
C LYS A 113 -15.13 -6.81 -22.81
N GLU A 114 -14.97 -6.28 -24.04
CA GLU A 114 -14.55 -7.12 -25.16
C GLU A 114 -13.11 -7.63 -25.02
N PRO A 115 -12.10 -6.78 -24.70
CA PRO A 115 -10.72 -7.25 -24.48
C PRO A 115 -10.62 -8.30 -23.38
N LEU A 116 -11.28 -8.10 -22.23
CA LEU A 116 -11.27 -9.06 -21.12
C LEU A 116 -11.95 -10.37 -21.51
N HIS A 117 -13.06 -10.31 -22.22
CA HIS A 117 -13.75 -11.52 -22.67
C HIS A 117 -12.88 -12.36 -23.63
N GLN A 118 -12.21 -11.71 -24.58
CA GLN A 118 -11.30 -12.38 -25.50
C GLN A 118 -10.11 -13.00 -24.75
N ALA A 119 -9.52 -12.24 -23.83
CA ALA A 119 -8.43 -12.70 -22.98
C ALA A 119 -8.81 -13.94 -22.17
N LEU A 120 -10.00 -13.93 -21.55
CA LEU A 120 -10.52 -15.06 -20.80
C LEU A 120 -10.77 -16.27 -21.70
N GLN A 121 -11.30 -16.09 -22.91
CA GLN A 121 -11.47 -17.22 -23.84
C GLN A 121 -10.14 -17.90 -24.16
N VAL A 122 -9.09 -17.11 -24.43
CA VAL A 122 -7.75 -17.66 -24.70
C VAL A 122 -7.24 -18.42 -23.48
N LEU A 123 -7.32 -17.82 -22.29
CA LEU A 123 -6.82 -18.44 -21.06
C LEU A 123 -7.59 -19.71 -20.68
N LEU A 124 -8.89 -19.76 -20.91
CA LEU A 124 -9.73 -20.91 -20.58
C LEU A 124 -9.72 -22.01 -21.66
N SER A 125 -9.22 -21.71 -22.86
CA SER A 125 -9.14 -22.70 -23.96
C SER A 125 -8.02 -23.73 -23.78
N GLN A 126 -7.06 -23.46 -22.89
CA GLN A 126 -5.88 -24.30 -22.66
C GLN A 126 -5.44 -24.28 -21.19
N PRO A 127 -4.60 -25.22 -20.72
CA PRO A 127 -4.03 -25.15 -19.38
C PRO A 127 -3.32 -23.82 -19.15
N VAL A 128 -3.71 -23.09 -18.09
CA VAL A 128 -3.17 -21.77 -17.78
C VAL A 128 -1.69 -21.90 -17.37
N THR A 129 -0.81 -21.33 -18.18
CA THR A 129 0.61 -21.17 -17.85
C THR A 129 0.92 -19.71 -17.58
N TYR A 130 1.97 -19.45 -16.78
CA TYR A 130 2.43 -18.08 -16.51
C TYR A 130 2.71 -17.29 -17.79
N GLN A 131 3.29 -17.94 -18.81
CA GLN A 131 3.61 -17.28 -20.08
C GLN A 131 2.33 -16.87 -20.83
N THR A 132 1.36 -17.78 -20.96
CA THR A 132 0.07 -17.47 -21.60
C THR A 132 -0.66 -16.35 -20.86
N TYR A 133 -0.68 -16.41 -19.53
CA TYR A 133 -1.28 -15.37 -18.69
C TYR A 133 -0.59 -14.01 -18.89
N ARG A 134 0.75 -13.99 -18.90
CA ARG A 134 1.54 -12.76 -19.08
C ARG A 134 1.29 -12.12 -20.44
N GLU A 135 1.33 -12.90 -21.52
CA GLU A 135 1.09 -12.43 -22.88
C GLU A 135 -0.32 -11.87 -23.02
N CYS A 136 -1.31 -12.65 -22.60
CA CYS A 136 -2.72 -12.28 -22.63
C CYS A 136 -3.00 -10.98 -21.83
N THR A 137 -2.36 -10.86 -20.66
CA THR A 137 -2.44 -9.64 -19.85
C THR A 137 -1.81 -8.45 -20.55
N LEU A 138 -0.63 -8.61 -21.17
CA LEU A 138 0.04 -7.52 -21.90
C LEU A 138 -0.83 -7.04 -23.07
N GLU A 139 -1.38 -7.96 -23.86
CA GLU A 139 -2.30 -7.65 -24.95
C GLU A 139 -3.54 -6.92 -24.45
N THR A 140 -4.16 -7.38 -23.36
CA THR A 140 -5.36 -6.73 -22.79
C THR A 140 -5.05 -5.33 -22.27
N THR A 141 -3.86 -5.12 -21.67
CA THR A 141 -3.50 -3.82 -21.07
C THR A 141 -3.27 -2.70 -22.08
N VAL A 142 -3.13 -2.99 -23.39
CA VAL A 142 -3.05 -1.94 -24.42
C VAL A 142 -4.37 -1.17 -24.55
N HIS A 143 -5.48 -1.79 -24.13
CA HIS A 143 -6.81 -1.19 -24.10
C HIS A 143 -7.08 -0.41 -22.81
N ALA A 144 -6.18 -0.50 -21.82
CA ALA A 144 -6.33 0.15 -20.52
C ALA A 144 -5.38 1.36 -20.36
N SER A 145 -5.76 2.32 -19.51
CA SER A 145 -4.93 3.48 -19.17
C SER A 145 -4.80 3.66 -17.65
N GLY A 146 -3.74 4.34 -17.20
CA GLY A 146 -3.51 4.62 -15.78
C GLY A 146 -3.60 3.38 -14.89
N TRP A 147 -4.35 3.50 -13.79
CA TRP A 147 -4.58 2.41 -12.82
C TRP A 147 -5.36 1.22 -13.39
N ASN A 148 -6.14 1.41 -14.46
CA ASN A 148 -6.85 0.29 -15.09
C ASN A 148 -5.87 -0.75 -15.63
N LYS A 149 -4.63 -0.37 -16.01
CA LYS A 149 -3.59 -1.33 -16.41
C LYS A 149 -3.18 -2.30 -15.30
N VAL A 150 -3.27 -1.88 -14.04
CA VAL A 150 -2.99 -2.75 -12.89
C VAL A 150 -4.20 -3.62 -12.60
N LEU A 151 -5.39 -3.00 -12.61
CA LEU A 151 -6.66 -3.69 -12.35
C LEU A 151 -6.95 -4.78 -13.38
N THR A 152 -6.66 -4.58 -14.68
CA THR A 152 -6.80 -5.62 -15.72
C THR A 152 -6.04 -6.89 -15.36
N LYS A 153 -4.82 -6.77 -14.81
CA LYS A 153 -4.03 -7.94 -14.40
C LYS A 153 -4.73 -8.67 -13.26
N LEU A 154 -5.19 -7.90 -12.27
CA LEU A 154 -5.89 -8.43 -11.11
C LEU A 154 -7.19 -9.14 -11.52
N SER A 155 -7.97 -8.55 -12.44
CA SER A 155 -9.23 -9.10 -12.94
C SER A 155 -9.07 -10.39 -13.74
N LEU A 156 -7.93 -10.62 -14.39
CA LEU A 156 -7.65 -11.88 -15.11
C LEU A 156 -7.09 -12.98 -14.18
N LEU A 157 -6.70 -12.62 -12.95
CA LEU A 157 -6.19 -13.53 -11.92
C LEU A 157 -7.30 -14.09 -11.00
N LEU A 158 -8.39 -13.35 -10.85
CA LEU A 158 -9.55 -13.67 -10.00
C LEU A 158 -10.61 -14.42 -10.80
#